data_AF-A0A813R4S5-F1
#
_entry.id   AF-A0A813R4S5-F1
#
_cell.length_a   1.000
_cell.length_b   1.000
_cell.length_c   1.000
_cell.angle_alpha   90.00
_cell.angle_beta   90.00
_cell.angle_gamma   90.00
#
_symmetry.space_group_name_H-M   'P 1'
#
loop_
_entity.id
_entity.type
_entity.pdbx_description
1 polymer ?
#
loop_
_entity_poly.entity_id
_entity_poly.type
_entity_poly.pdbx_seq_one_letter_code
_entity_poly.pdbx_strand_id
1 'polypeptide(L)'
;EKYRKEDEIQHECILAKNSLESYCFNMKATISDKKLTDKMEVHDKKKMIDTIEDTIKWLEINQFAIKEEFEYKLKEVEKLCSSIMRKL
;
A
#
# COMPACT_ATOMS: atom_id res chain seq x y z
N GLU A 1 -15.87 29.94 2.35
CA GLU A 1 -14.65 29.46 1.65
C GLU A 1 -13.70 28.62 2.49
N LYS A 2 -13.38 28.95 3.76
CA LYS A 2 -12.51 28.11 4.61
C LYS A 2 -12.97 26.64 4.73
N TYR A 3 -14.26 26.41 4.98
CA TYR A 3 -14.83 25.06 5.09
C TYR A 3 -14.66 24.21 3.83
N ARG A 4 -14.65 24.82 2.64
CA ARG A 4 -14.55 24.07 1.38
C ARG A 4 -13.16 23.45 1.19
N LYS A 5 -12.11 24.20 1.57
CA LYS A 5 -10.72 23.71 1.48
C LYS A 5 -10.42 22.63 2.50
N GLU A 6 -10.97 22.74 3.71
CA GLU A 6 -10.80 21.72 4.75
C GLU A 6 -11.51 20.41 4.37
N ASP A 7 -12.73 20.49 3.82
CA ASP A 7 -13.43 19.33 3.24
C ASP A 7 -12.64 18.68 2.10
N GLU A 8 -12.08 19.47 1.17
CA GLU A 8 -11.27 18.96 0.06
C GLU A 8 -10.01 18.22 0.57
N ILE A 9 -9.29 18.79 1.54
CA ILE A 9 -8.09 18.17 2.10
C ILE A 9 -8.44 16.84 2.79
N GLN A 10 -9.51 16.80 3.58
CA GLN A 10 -9.96 15.56 4.23
C GLN A 10 -10.37 14.51 3.19
N HIS A 11 -11.09 14.93 2.15
CA HIS A 11 -11.48 14.05 1.06
C HIS A 11 -10.26 13.45 0.35
N GLU A 12 -9.26 14.27 0.00
CA GLU A 12 -8.04 13.81 -0.63
C GLU A 12 -7.23 12.85 0.27
N CYS A 13 -7.17 13.11 1.59
CA CYS A 13 -6.52 12.19 2.54
C CYS A 13 -7.21 10.83 2.56
N ILE A 14 -8.55 10.80 2.59
CA ILE A 14 -9.33 9.57 2.54
C ILE A 14 -9.09 8.81 1.23
N LEU A 15 -9.04 9.51 0.10
CA LEU A 15 -8.73 8.90 -1.19
C LEU A 15 -7.32 8.29 -1.21
N ALA A 16 -6.31 9.02 -0.70
CA ALA A 16 -4.94 8.53 -0.62
C ALA A 16 -4.83 7.29 0.28
N LYS A 17 -5.50 7.31 1.43
CA LYS A 17 -5.62 6.16 2.33
C LYS A 17 -6.24 4.95 1.64
N ASN A 18 -7.40 5.13 1.00
CA ASN A 18 -8.11 4.06 0.30
C ASN A 18 -7.27 3.49 -0.86
N SER A 19 -6.50 4.34 -1.54
CA SER A 19 -5.57 3.91 -2.60
C SER A 19 -4.47 3.01 -2.04
N LEU A 20 -3.83 3.41 -0.92
CA LEU A 20 -2.81 2.61 -0.25
C LEU A 20 -3.35 1.28 0.26
N GLU A 21 -4.51 1.32 0.91
CA GLU A 21 -5.19 0.12 1.41
C GLU A 21 -5.55 -0.84 0.27
N SER A 22 -6.17 -0.32 -0.79
CA SER A 22 -6.54 -1.11 -1.98
C SER A 22 -5.31 -1.72 -2.66
N TYR A 23 -4.21 -0.98 -2.77
CA TYR A 23 -2.96 -1.49 -3.33
C TYR A 23 -2.41 -2.65 -2.49
N CYS A 24 -2.35 -2.48 -1.16
CA CYS A 24 -1.89 -3.49 -0.22
C CYS A 24 -2.72 -4.78 -0.34
N PHE A 25 -4.05 -4.69 -0.34
CA PHE A 25 -4.93 -5.85 -0.48
C PHE A 25 -4.82 -6.53 -1.85
N ASN A 26 -4.80 -5.75 -2.94
CA ASN A 26 -4.63 -6.30 -4.30
C ASN A 26 -3.29 -7.02 -4.44
N MET A 27 -2.22 -6.44 -3.90
CA MET A 27 -0.90 -7.06 -3.94
C MET A 27 -0.84 -8.32 -3.07
N LYS A 28 -1.46 -8.30 -1.87
CA LYS A 28 -1.59 -9.48 -1.00
C LYS A 28 -2.34 -10.62 -1.68
N ALA A 29 -3.41 -10.31 -2.43
CA ALA A 29 -4.14 -11.30 -3.21
C ALA A 29 -3.27 -11.88 -4.33
N THR A 30 -2.51 -11.03 -5.01
CA THR A 30 -1.64 -11.40 -6.14
C THR A 30 -0.49 -12.32 -5.69
N ILE A 31 0.16 -12.03 -4.56
CA ILE A 31 1.19 -12.88 -3.95
C ILE A 31 0.63 -14.06 -3.18
N SER A 32 -0.69 -14.18 -3.06
CA SER A 32 -1.36 -15.37 -2.54
C SER A 32 -1.81 -16.30 -3.67
N ASP A 33 -1.79 -15.84 -4.93
CA ASP A 33 -2.11 -16.66 -6.08
C ASP A 33 -1.01 -17.69 -6.35
N LYS A 34 -1.39 -18.97 -6.32
CA LYS A 34 -0.44 -20.09 -6.45
C LYS A 34 0.40 -20.01 -7.73
N LYS A 35 -0.16 -19.55 -8.85
CA LYS A 35 0.55 -19.50 -10.14
C LYS A 35 1.67 -18.46 -10.15
N LEU A 36 1.48 -17.36 -9.44
CA LEU A 36 2.51 -16.32 -9.30
C LEU A 36 3.52 -16.68 -8.23
N THR A 37 3.07 -17.25 -7.10
CA THR A 37 3.98 -17.62 -6.02
C THR A 37 4.97 -18.72 -6.35
N ASP A 38 4.65 -19.59 -7.31
CA ASP A 38 5.56 -20.66 -7.76
C ASP A 38 6.80 -20.10 -8.49
N LYS A 39 6.63 -18.94 -9.14
CA LYS A 39 7.72 -18.21 -9.81
C LYS A 39 8.50 -17.27 -8.89
N MET A 40 7.98 -17.02 -7.68
CA MET A 40 8.59 -16.10 -6.72
C MET A 40 9.54 -16.84 -5.80
N GLU A 41 10.69 -16.23 -5.53
CA GLU A 41 11.55 -16.70 -4.44
C GLU A 41 10.81 -16.58 -3.10
N VAL A 42 10.92 -17.61 -2.25
CA VAL A 42 10.27 -17.65 -0.93
C VAL A 42 10.65 -16.44 -0.07
N HIS A 43 11.91 -15.99 -0.18
CA HIS A 43 12.41 -14.81 0.50
C HIS A 43 11.72 -13.52 0.03
N ASP A 44 11.61 -13.32 -1.28
CA ASP A 44 10.96 -12.15 -1.87
C ASP A 44 9.44 -12.14 -1.58
N LYS A 45 8.79 -13.30 -1.68
CA LYS A 45 7.38 -13.47 -1.27
C LYS A 45 7.17 -13.05 0.19
N LYS A 46 8.00 -13.57 1.10
CA LYS A 46 7.91 -13.22 2.53
C LYS A 46 8.12 -11.73 2.74
N LYS A 47 9.10 -11.13 2.06
CA LYS A 47 9.39 -9.69 2.15
C LYS A 47 8.23 -8.82 1.66
N MET A 48 7.55 -9.20 0.58
CA MET A 48 6.34 -8.51 0.13
C MET A 48 5.21 -8.61 1.15
N ILE A 49 4.92 -9.82 1.63
CA ILE A 49 3.86 -10.04 2.64
C ILE A 49 4.14 -9.17 3.86
N ASP A 50 5.35 -9.24 4.41
CA ASP A 50 5.75 -8.49 5.60
C ASP A 50 5.60 -6.97 5.41
N THR A 51 6.06 -6.45 4.26
CA THR A 51 5.93 -5.02 3.92
C THR A 51 4.48 -4.57 3.78
N ILE A 52 3.63 -5.40 3.16
CA ILE A 52 2.21 -5.13 3.00
C ILE A 52 1.51 -5.15 4.36
N GLU A 53 1.80 -6.14 5.21
CA GLU A 53 1.21 -6.23 6.55
C GLU A 53 1.67 -5.11 7.48
N ASP A 54 2.95 -4.70 7.40
CA ASP A 54 3.45 -3.50 8.09
C ASP A 54 2.69 -2.26 7.66
N THR A 55 2.45 -2.11 6.36
CA THR A 55 1.73 -0.95 5.82
C THR A 55 0.27 -0.94 6.24
N ILE A 56 -0.40 -2.08 6.25
CA ILE A 56 -1.79 -2.20 6.75
C ILE A 56 -1.84 -1.82 8.24
N LYS A 57 -0.92 -2.34 9.07
CA LYS A 57 -0.84 -1.95 10.48
C LYS A 57 -0.58 -0.46 10.65
N TRP A 58 0.31 0.10 9.81
CA TRP A 58 0.58 1.53 9.80
C TRP A 58 -0.67 2.33 9.44
N LEU A 59 -1.46 1.89 8.46
CA LEU A 59 -2.76 2.50 8.10
C LEU A 59 -3.79 2.44 9.24
N GLU A 60 -3.83 1.33 9.99
CA GLU A 60 -4.72 1.17 11.13
C GLU A 60 -4.36 2.10 12.30
N ILE A 61 -3.07 2.37 12.51
CA ILE A 61 -2.56 3.28 13.55
C ILE A 61 -2.66 4.75 13.10
N ASN A 62 -2.34 5.02 11.83
CA ASN A 62 -2.22 6.36 11.27
C ASN A 62 -3.46 6.75 10.45
N GLN A 63 -4.65 6.52 11.00
CA GLN A 63 -5.91 6.79 10.31
C GLN A 63 -6.14 8.27 9.95
N PHE A 64 -5.48 9.17 10.68
CA PHE A 64 -5.55 10.62 10.51
C PHE A 64 -4.27 11.22 9.93
N ALA A 65 -3.43 10.41 9.28
CA ALA A 65 -2.28 10.93 8.57
C ALA A 65 -2.70 11.85 7.42
N ILE A 66 -1.77 12.70 6.99
CA ILE A 66 -2.00 13.60 5.86
C ILE A 66 -1.77 12.85 4.54
N LYS A 67 -2.33 13.38 3.46
CA LYS A 67 -2.18 12.87 2.10
C LYS A 67 -0.73 12.51 1.76
N GLU A 68 0.22 13.40 2.05
CA GLU A 68 1.64 13.21 1.73
C GLU A 68 2.25 11.96 2.40
N GLU A 69 1.86 11.65 3.62
CA GLU A 69 2.32 10.46 4.35
C GLU A 69 1.78 9.18 3.71
N PHE A 70 0.48 9.18 3.33
CA PHE A 70 -0.12 8.06 2.61
C PHE A 70 0.54 7.85 1.24
N GLU A 71 0.80 8.93 0.48
CA GLU A 71 1.47 8.86 -0.82
C GLU A 71 2.93 8.40 -0.70
N TYR A 72 3.64 8.83 0.35
CA TYR A 72 5.00 8.38 0.62
C TYR A 72 5.03 6.87 0.90
N LYS A 73 4.18 6.41 1.82
CA LYS A 73 4.10 5.00 2.17
C LYS A 73 3.66 4.15 0.97
N LEU A 74 2.73 4.64 0.15
CA LEU A 74 2.37 4.01 -1.12
C LEU A 74 3.58 3.82 -2.04
N LYS A 75 4.36 4.88 -2.28
CA LYS A 75 5.56 4.79 -3.13
C LYS A 75 6.59 3.81 -2.60
N GLU A 76 6.76 3.70 -1.28
CA GLU A 76 7.66 2.72 -0.68
C GLU A 76 7.22 1.29 -0.97
N VAL A 77 5.94 0.99 -0.73
CA VAL A 77 5.38 -0.35 -0.99
C VAL A 77 5.39 -0.65 -2.48
N GLU A 78 5.00 0.31 -3.33
CA GLU A 78 5.01 0.16 -4.78
C GLU A 78 6.41 -0.14 -5.32
N LYS A 79 7.44 0.57 -4.83
CA LYS A 79 8.82 0.37 -5.26
C LYS A 79 9.31 -1.03 -4.91
N LEU A 80 9.02 -1.50 -3.70
CA LEU A 80 9.41 -2.84 -3.26
C LEU A 80 8.65 -3.92 -4.05
N CYS A 81 7.33 -3.77 -4.17
CA CYS A 81 6.48 -4.71 -4.89
C CYS A 81 6.83 -4.77 -6.38
N SER A 82 7.02 -3.62 -7.04
CA SER A 82 7.42 -3.54 -8.44
C SER A 82 8.81 -4.14 -8.69
N SER A 83 9.74 -3.93 -7.76
CA SER A 83 11.08 -4.53 -7.87
C SER A 83 11.05 -6.04 -7.82
N ILE A 84 10.15 -6.63 -7.03
CA ILE A 84 10.02 -8.08 -6.88
C ILE A 84 9.21 -8.65 -8.05
N MET A 85 8.10 -8.01 -8.41
CA MET A 85 7.28 -8.39 -9.57
C MET A 85 8.05 -8.36 -10.89
N ARG A 86 9.05 -7.48 -11.02
CA ARG A 86 9.92 -7.43 -12.22
C ARG A 86 10.94 -8.58 -12.28
N LYS A 87 11.22 -9.24 -11.15
CA LYS A 87 12.11 -10.42 -11.08
C LYS A 87 11.37 -11.74 -11.33
N LEU A 88 10.03 -11.71 -11.27
CA LEU A 88 9.09 -12.83 -11.45
C LEU A 88 8.87 -13.12 -12.95
#